data_AF-A0A2V7SJ02-F1
#
_entry.id   AF-A0A2V7SJ02-F1
#
_cell.length_a   1.000
_cell.length_b   1.000
_cell.length_c   1.000
_cell.angle_alpha   90.00
_cell.angle_beta   90.00
_cell.angle_gamma   90.00
#
_symmetry.space_group_name_H-M   'P 1'
#
loop_
_entity.id
_entity.type
_entity.pdbx_description
1 polymer ?
#
loop_
_entity_poly.entity_id
_entity_poly.type
_entity_poly.pdbx_seq_one_letter_code
_entity_poly.pdbx_strand_id
1 'polypeptide(L)'
;MEIDAITGVIVDAAVKVHRDLGSCLFESVYEIALASLLERRGLRVVRQQPIGFVYEGVEFEHAFRADLVVEGCVLVELKVVDRLTRVHRTQLLTYLRLGDFPVGLVLNFGAGTMKEGIKRLVNDLPPSASSPLRVNRQLIRDLP
;
A
#
# COMPACT_ATOMS: atom_id res chain seq x y z
N MET A 1 -3.37 15.92 -7.99
CA MET A 1 -4.68 15.57 -7.41
C MET A 1 -4.49 15.50 -5.89
N GLU A 2 -5.44 15.96 -5.08
CA GLU A 2 -5.31 15.82 -3.62
C GLU A 2 -5.37 14.34 -3.19
N ILE A 3 -4.67 13.99 -2.10
CA ILE A 3 -4.57 12.60 -1.61
C ILE A 3 -5.95 11.98 -1.36
N ASP A 4 -6.90 12.77 -0.86
CA ASP A 4 -8.27 12.28 -0.62
C ASP A 4 -9.02 11.94 -1.91
N ALA A 5 -8.80 12.70 -2.98
CA ALA A 5 -9.34 12.37 -4.29
C ALA A 5 -8.67 11.11 -4.88
N ILE A 6 -7.34 10.96 -4.74
CA ILE A 6 -6.62 9.77 -5.20
C ILE A 6 -7.14 8.52 -4.50
N THR A 7 -7.20 8.55 -3.16
CA THR A 7 -7.70 7.44 -2.35
C THR A 7 -9.18 7.13 -2.62
N GLY A 8 -10.01 8.14 -2.89
CA GLY A 8 -11.38 7.94 -3.36
C GLY A 8 -11.44 7.14 -4.66
N VAL A 9 -10.65 7.52 -5.66
CA VAL A 9 -10.56 6.78 -6.94
C VAL A 9 -10.10 5.34 -6.74
N ILE A 10 -9.13 5.11 -5.84
CA ILE A 10 -8.65 3.75 -5.49
C ILE A 10 -9.76 2.92 -4.86
N VAL A 11 -10.48 3.48 -3.89
CA VAL A 11 -11.59 2.79 -3.22
C VAL A 11 -12.70 2.44 -4.22
N ASP A 12 -13.09 3.37 -5.07
CA ASP A 12 -14.11 3.13 -6.09
C ASP A 12 -13.68 2.05 -7.09
N ALA A 13 -12.40 2.04 -7.48
CA ALA A 13 -11.84 1.01 -8.35
C ALA A 13 -11.83 -0.36 -7.66
N ALA A 14 -11.43 -0.43 -6.39
CA ALA A 14 -11.42 -1.65 -5.60
C ALA A 14 -12.83 -2.23 -5.43
N VAL A 15 -13.83 -1.38 -5.15
CA VAL A 15 -15.25 -1.78 -5.07
C VAL A 15 -15.73 -2.36 -6.40
N LYS A 16 -15.36 -1.75 -7.53
CA LYS A 16 -15.70 -2.26 -8.85
C LYS A 16 -15.05 -3.64 -9.09
N VAL A 17 -13.75 -3.76 -8.84
CA VAL A 17 -13.00 -5.01 -9.05
C VAL A 17 -13.57 -6.15 -8.18
N HIS A 18 -13.85 -5.89 -6.90
CA HIS A 18 -14.45 -6.88 -5.99
C HIS A 18 -15.83 -7.35 -6.48
N ARG A 19 -16.66 -6.42 -6.96
CA ARG A 19 -17.99 -6.74 -7.52
C ARG A 19 -17.91 -7.57 -8.80
N ASP A 20 -16.98 -7.23 -9.68
CA ASP A 20 -16.87 -7.87 -11.01
C ASP A 20 -16.22 -9.25 -10.91
N LEU A 21 -15.25 -9.44 -10.00
CA LEU A 21 -14.44 -10.66 -9.89
C LEU A 21 -14.79 -11.57 -8.69
N GLY A 22 -15.58 -11.09 -7.73
CA GLY A 22 -15.84 -11.79 -6.47
C GLY A 22 -14.62 -11.83 -5.55
N SER A 23 -14.62 -12.75 -4.57
CA SER A 23 -13.65 -12.80 -3.44
C SER A 23 -12.75 -14.05 -3.39
N CYS A 24 -12.74 -14.89 -4.44
CA CYS A 24 -12.12 -16.22 -4.41
C CYS A 24 -10.83 -16.35 -5.25
N LEU A 25 -10.19 -15.24 -5.61
CA LEU A 25 -8.98 -15.23 -6.45
C LEU A 25 -7.72 -14.94 -5.63
N PHE A 26 -6.55 -15.13 -6.23
CA PHE A 26 -5.27 -14.78 -5.62
C PHE A 26 -5.06 -13.25 -5.59
N GLU A 27 -4.29 -12.77 -4.60
CA GLU A 27 -3.91 -11.35 -4.45
C GLU A 27 -3.33 -10.77 -5.74
N SER A 28 -2.50 -11.54 -6.44
CA SER A 28 -1.89 -11.13 -7.72
C SER A 28 -2.91 -10.82 -8.82
N VAL A 29 -4.06 -11.48 -8.83
CA VAL A 29 -5.12 -11.22 -9.82
C VAL A 29 -5.78 -9.88 -9.54
N TYR A 30 -6.10 -9.60 -8.28
CA TYR A 30 -6.65 -8.33 -7.86
C TYR A 30 -5.66 -7.17 -8.05
N GLU A 31 -4.37 -7.41 -7.82
CA GLU A 31 -3.31 -6.41 -8.02
C GLU A 31 -3.26 -6.00 -9.50
N ILE A 32 -3.17 -6.97 -10.42
CA ILE A 32 -3.14 -6.71 -11.87
C ILE A 32 -4.40 -5.97 -12.33
N ALA A 33 -5.57 -6.43 -11.88
CA ALA A 33 -6.85 -5.83 -12.26
C ALA A 33 -7.00 -4.40 -11.74
N LEU A 34 -6.67 -4.18 -10.47
CA LEU A 34 -6.76 -2.86 -9.85
C LEU A 34 -5.77 -1.88 -10.47
N ALA A 35 -4.52 -2.30 -10.68
CA ALA A 35 -3.51 -1.46 -11.33
C ALA A 35 -3.97 -1.03 -12.73
N SER A 36 -4.40 -1.98 -13.57
CA SER A 36 -4.87 -1.67 -14.92
C SER A 36 -6.08 -0.73 -14.93
N LEU A 37 -7.02 -0.89 -13.98
CA LEU A 37 -8.17 -0.01 -13.87
C LEU A 37 -7.79 1.42 -13.43
N LEU A 38 -6.84 1.55 -12.51
CA LEU A 38 -6.34 2.85 -12.04
C LEU A 38 -5.56 3.59 -13.13
N GLU A 39 -4.72 2.88 -13.88
CA GLU A 39 -4.00 3.41 -15.04
C GLU A 39 -4.97 3.91 -16.12
N ARG A 40 -6.02 3.14 -16.42
CA ARG A 40 -7.10 3.56 -17.35
C ARG A 40 -7.86 4.79 -16.86
N ARG A 41 -7.87 5.05 -15.55
CA ARG A 41 -8.42 6.27 -14.94
C ARG A 41 -7.41 7.42 -14.90
N GLY A 42 -6.23 7.25 -15.50
CA GLY A 42 -5.20 8.28 -15.64
C GLY A 42 -4.27 8.42 -14.44
N LEU A 43 -4.27 7.48 -13.50
CA LEU A 43 -3.34 7.50 -12.37
C LEU A 43 -2.04 6.78 -12.72
N ARG A 44 -0.90 7.31 -12.26
CA ARG A 44 0.39 6.62 -12.28
C ARG A 44 0.37 5.54 -11.20
N VAL A 45 0.68 4.30 -11.57
CA VAL A 45 0.72 3.16 -10.66
C VAL A 45 2.05 2.46 -10.83
N VAL A 46 2.78 2.27 -9.73
CA VAL A 46 3.96 1.41 -9.68
C VAL A 46 3.56 0.15 -8.93
N ARG A 47 3.70 -1.00 -9.59
CA ARG A 47 3.39 -2.30 -8.99
C ARG A 47 4.62 -2.88 -8.32
N GLN A 48 4.44 -3.58 -7.21
CA GLN A 48 5.47 -4.39 -6.58
C GLN A 48 6.73 -3.55 -6.24
N GLN A 49 6.52 -2.33 -5.75
CA GLN A 49 7.57 -1.35 -5.44
C GLN A 49 8.46 -1.89 -4.31
N PRO A 50 9.78 -2.07 -4.54
CA PRO A 50 10.69 -2.43 -3.46
C PRO A 50 10.79 -1.29 -2.45
N ILE A 51 10.81 -1.65 -1.18
CA ILE A 51 11.02 -0.73 -0.06
C ILE A 51 12.22 -1.24 0.73
N GLY A 52 13.28 -0.44 0.73
CA GLY A 52 14.51 -0.77 1.41
C GLY A 52 14.64 -0.17 2.79
N PHE A 53 15.66 -0.62 3.53
CA PHE A 53 16.05 -0.04 4.81
C PHE A 53 17.55 -0.26 5.08
N VAL A 54 18.10 0.54 5.98
CA VAL A 54 19.47 0.39 6.50
C VAL A 54 19.45 -0.18 7.91
N TYR A 55 20.22 -1.23 8.17
CA TYR A 55 20.41 -1.80 9.50
C TYR A 55 21.90 -2.02 9.77
N GLU A 56 22.42 -1.40 10.83
CA GLU A 56 23.84 -1.45 11.20
C GLU A 56 24.81 -1.11 10.05
N GLY A 57 24.42 -0.12 9.22
CA GLY A 57 25.21 0.30 8.05
C GLY A 57 25.12 -0.63 6.84
N VAL A 58 24.36 -1.73 6.95
CA VAL A 58 24.06 -2.62 5.81
C VAL A 58 22.76 -2.16 5.16
N GLU A 59 22.82 -1.95 3.85
CA GLU A 59 21.66 -1.58 3.03
C GLU A 59 20.90 -2.83 2.57
N PHE A 60 19.61 -2.84 2.83
CA PHE A 60 18.66 -3.86 2.37
C PHE A 60 17.71 -3.22 1.37
N GLU A 61 18.10 -3.16 0.09
CA GLU A 61 17.34 -2.44 -0.94
C GLU A 61 15.94 -3.01 -1.22
N HIS A 62 15.78 -4.34 -1.08
CA HIS A 62 14.57 -5.08 -1.47
C HIS A 62 13.95 -5.85 -0.30
N ALA A 63 14.06 -5.30 0.91
CA ALA A 63 13.58 -5.93 2.14
C ALA A 63 12.08 -6.19 2.14
N PHE A 64 11.32 -5.27 1.56
CA PHE A 64 9.88 -5.31 1.49
C PHE A 64 9.42 -4.98 0.09
N ARG A 65 8.16 -5.32 -0.20
CA ARG A 65 7.56 -5.08 -1.51
C ARG A 65 6.13 -4.64 -1.30
N ALA A 66 5.86 -3.39 -1.65
CA ALA A 66 4.50 -2.86 -1.62
C ALA A 66 3.76 -3.29 -2.88
N ASP A 67 2.51 -3.73 -2.74
CA ASP A 67 1.76 -4.23 -3.89
C ASP A 67 1.54 -3.15 -4.94
N LEU A 68 1.09 -1.96 -4.54
CA LEU A 68 0.98 -0.79 -5.41
C LEU A 68 1.44 0.50 -4.70
N VAL A 69 2.05 1.39 -5.47
CA VAL A 69 2.25 2.80 -5.12
C VAL A 69 1.57 3.65 -6.18
N VAL A 70 0.58 4.44 -5.77
CA VAL A 70 -0.26 5.25 -6.68
C VAL A 70 0.12 6.71 -6.54
N GLU A 71 0.36 7.37 -7.67
CA GLU A 71 0.79 8.78 -7.78
C GLU A 71 2.04 9.11 -6.94
N GLY A 72 2.83 8.11 -6.56
CA GLY A 72 4.00 8.27 -5.69
C GLY A 72 3.70 8.62 -4.23
N CYS A 73 2.43 8.66 -3.82
CA CYS A 73 2.04 9.16 -2.48
C CYS A 73 1.06 8.26 -1.71
N VAL A 74 0.38 7.31 -2.37
CA VAL A 74 -0.53 6.37 -1.70
C VAL A 74 0.00 4.95 -1.86
N LEU A 75 0.34 4.31 -0.75
CA LEU A 75 0.71 2.89 -0.71
C LEU A 75 -0.54 2.03 -0.59
N VAL A 76 -0.66 0.97 -1.37
CA VAL A 76 -1.78 0.02 -1.32
C VAL A 76 -1.26 -1.38 -1.10
N GLU A 77 -1.79 -2.05 -0.09
CA GLU A 77 -1.58 -3.46 0.23
C GLU A 77 -2.87 -4.23 -0.03
N LEU A 78 -2.79 -5.29 -0.83
CA LEU A 78 -3.90 -6.17 -1.12
C LEU A 78 -3.86 -7.36 -0.16
N LYS A 79 -5.04 -7.82 0.23
CA LYS A 79 -5.20 -9.05 1.01
C LYS A 79 -6.36 -9.89 0.47
N VAL A 80 -6.25 -11.20 0.58
CA VAL A 80 -7.37 -12.13 0.39
C VAL A 80 -7.49 -13.01 1.62
N VAL A 81 -8.14 -12.47 2.65
CA VAL A 81 -8.33 -13.13 3.95
C VAL A 81 -9.76 -12.93 4.44
N ASP A 82 -10.24 -13.82 5.32
CA ASP A 82 -11.57 -13.68 5.92
C ASP A 82 -11.73 -12.33 6.66
N ARG A 83 -10.72 -11.94 7.44
CA ARG A 83 -10.73 -10.68 8.20
C ARG A 83 -9.35 -10.05 8.35
N LEU A 84 -9.32 -8.73 8.34
CA LEU A 84 -8.11 -7.97 8.63
C LEU A 84 -7.78 -8.01 10.12
N THR A 85 -6.53 -8.38 10.44
CA THR A 85 -6.00 -8.41 11.80
C THR A 85 -5.13 -7.18 12.07
N ARG A 86 -4.67 -7.04 13.33
CA ARG A 86 -3.71 -5.99 13.71
C ARG A 86 -2.39 -6.10 12.93
N VAL A 87 -1.96 -7.31 12.59
CA VAL A 87 -0.69 -7.55 11.88
C VAL A 87 -0.66 -6.84 10.53
N HIS A 88 -1.76 -6.91 9.76
CA HIS A 88 -1.83 -6.23 8.46
C HIS A 88 -1.71 -4.71 8.58
N ARG A 89 -2.30 -4.12 9.64
CA ARG A 89 -2.17 -2.68 9.90
C ARG A 89 -0.75 -2.30 10.31
N THR A 90 -0.13 -3.11 11.17
CA THR A 90 1.26 -2.89 11.61
C THR A 90 2.24 -3.00 10.45
N GLN A 91 2.04 -3.96 9.55
CA GLN A 91 2.82 -4.11 8.32
C GLN A 91 2.71 -2.88 7.43
N LEU A 92 1.49 -2.46 7.09
CA LEU A 92 1.28 -1.27 6.27
C LEU A 92 1.93 -0.03 6.92
N LEU A 93 1.73 0.19 8.22
CA LEU A 93 2.36 1.31 8.92
C LEU A 93 3.89 1.26 8.86
N THR A 94 4.48 0.06 8.88
CA THR A 94 5.94 -0.10 8.71
C THR A 94 6.38 0.34 7.32
N TYR A 95 5.61 0.00 6.28
CA TYR A 95 5.93 0.37 4.90
C TYR A 95 5.77 1.87 4.67
N LEU A 96 4.72 2.48 5.22
CA LEU A 96 4.54 3.94 5.19
C LEU A 96 5.73 4.67 5.83
N ARG A 97 6.22 4.15 6.96
CA ARG A 97 7.36 4.71 7.68
C ARG A 97 8.66 4.62 6.88
N LEU A 98 8.95 3.41 6.39
CA LEU A 98 10.16 3.17 5.63
C LEU A 98 10.14 3.98 4.34
N GLY A 99 9.07 3.91 3.54
CA GLY A 99 8.94 4.59 2.25
C GLY A 99 8.53 6.07 2.29
N ASP A 100 8.37 6.66 3.48
CA ASP A 100 7.89 8.04 3.68
C ASP A 100 6.57 8.38 2.96
N PHE A 101 5.67 7.40 2.86
CA PHE A 101 4.36 7.61 2.25
C PHE A 101 3.39 8.24 3.26
N PRO A 102 2.65 9.29 2.87
CA PRO A 102 1.72 9.98 3.77
C PRO A 102 0.48 9.14 4.10
N VAL A 103 -0.01 8.31 3.18
CA VAL A 103 -1.24 7.53 3.35
C VAL A 103 -1.08 6.12 2.80
N GLY A 104 -1.69 5.16 3.50
CA GLY A 104 -1.77 3.77 3.08
C GLY A 104 -3.20 3.24 3.08
N LEU A 105 -3.48 2.29 2.18
CA LEU A 105 -4.72 1.53 2.13
C LEU A 105 -4.41 0.03 2.23
N VAL A 106 -5.13 -0.68 3.10
CA VAL A 106 -5.28 -2.14 3.01
C VAL A 106 -6.62 -2.43 2.35
N LEU A 107 -6.58 -3.22 1.28
CA LEU A 107 -7.75 -3.66 0.51
C LEU A 107 -7.89 -5.17 0.63
N ASN A 108 -8.77 -5.63 1.52
CA ASN A 108 -9.09 -7.05 1.67
C ASN A 108 -10.21 -7.47 0.71
N PHE A 109 -9.84 -8.15 -0.38
CA PHE A 109 -10.77 -8.72 -1.35
C PHE A 109 -11.41 -10.03 -0.88
N GLY A 110 -10.90 -10.64 0.20
CA GLY A 110 -11.48 -11.85 0.81
C GLY A 110 -12.68 -11.58 1.73
N ALA A 111 -12.95 -10.31 2.07
CA ALA A 111 -14.10 -9.93 2.88
C ALA A 111 -15.41 -10.08 2.09
N GLY A 112 -16.53 -10.25 2.83
CA GLY A 112 -17.87 -10.34 2.23
C GLY A 112 -18.24 -9.11 1.40
N THR A 113 -17.80 -7.92 1.81
CA THR A 113 -17.87 -6.70 1.02
C THR A 113 -16.56 -5.93 1.03
N MET A 114 -16.25 -5.22 -0.06
CA MET A 114 -15.08 -4.34 -0.11
C MET A 114 -15.14 -3.25 0.97
N LYS A 115 -16.34 -2.76 1.33
CA LYS A 115 -16.52 -1.75 2.39
C LYS A 115 -15.97 -2.21 3.74
N GLU A 116 -16.18 -3.48 4.09
CA GLU A 116 -15.63 -4.10 5.31
C GLU A 116 -14.13 -4.39 5.17
N GLY A 117 -13.70 -4.66 3.95
CA GLY A 117 -12.32 -4.97 3.59
C GLY A 117 -11.37 -3.78 3.48
N ILE A 118 -11.85 -2.53 3.57
CA ILE A 118 -10.99 -1.35 3.48
C ILE A 118 -10.50 -0.90 4.86
N LYS A 119 -9.20 -0.63 4.96
CA LYS A 119 -8.60 0.15 6.05
C LYS A 119 -7.67 1.21 5.49
N ARG A 120 -7.86 2.44 5.95
CA ARG A 120 -6.96 3.57 5.68
C ARG A 120 -6.09 3.84 6.91
N LEU A 121 -4.82 4.09 6.68
CA LEU A 121 -3.87 4.55 7.69
C LEU A 121 -3.20 5.83 7.20
N VAL A 122 -2.98 6.78 8.11
CA VAL A 122 -2.24 8.02 7.85
C VAL A 122 -0.91 7.94 8.58
N ASN A 123 0.14 8.44 7.95
CA ASN A 123 1.48 8.46 8.50
C ASN A 123 1.71 9.76 9.31
N ASP A 124 1.14 9.83 10.51
CA ASP A 124 1.12 11.03 11.36
C ASP A 124 2.43 11.23 12.17
N LEU A 125 3.59 11.02 11.56
CA LEU A 125 4.84 10.87 12.33
C LEU A 125 5.59 12.20 12.62
N PRO A 126 5.86 12.54 13.89
CA PRO A 126 6.93 13.46 14.26
C PRO A 126 8.32 12.81 14.04
N PRO A 127 9.40 13.61 13.83
CA PRO A 127 10.69 13.15 13.31
C PRO A 127 11.42 12.02 14.07
N SER A 128 11.03 11.70 15.31
CA SER A 128 11.75 10.81 16.21
C SER A 128 11.08 9.46 16.49
N ALA A 129 9.84 9.23 16.07
CA ALA A 129 9.16 7.97 16.37
C ALA A 129 9.54 6.91 15.32
N SER A 130 10.74 6.35 15.51
CA SER A 130 11.30 5.28 14.69
C SER A 130 10.34 4.09 14.59
N SER A 131 10.22 3.53 13.39
CA SER A 131 9.77 2.15 13.18
C SER A 131 10.45 1.20 14.19
N PRO A 132 9.83 0.05 14.59
CA PRO A 132 10.53 -0.96 15.40
C PRO A 132 11.88 -1.37 14.78
N LEU A 133 12.01 -1.25 13.45
CA LEU A 133 13.31 -1.15 12.80
C LEU A 133 13.83 0.29 12.99
N ARG A 134 14.79 0.49 13.92
CA ARG A 134 15.53 1.77 14.08
C ARG A 134 16.43 1.98 12.86
N VAL A 135 15.82 2.39 11.76
CA VAL A 135 16.45 2.52 10.44
C VAL A 135 16.83 3.97 10.22
N ASN A 136 18.11 4.23 9.95
CA ASN A 136 18.57 5.55 9.54
C ASN A 136 18.07 5.86 8.12
N ARG A 137 17.24 6.90 8.00
CA ARG A 137 16.37 7.23 6.85
C ARG A 137 17.09 7.89 5.66
N GLN A 138 18.41 7.75 5.52
CA GLN A 138 19.23 8.69 4.74
C GLN A 138 19.18 8.55 3.21
N LEU A 139 18.48 7.59 2.60
CA LEU A 139 18.69 7.28 1.16
C LEU A 139 17.46 7.23 0.24
N ILE A 140 16.24 7.57 0.68
CA ILE A 140 15.06 7.47 -0.21
C ILE A 140 14.94 8.66 -1.18
N ARG A 141 15.80 9.69 -1.06
CA ARG A 141 15.71 10.89 -1.89
C ARG A 141 16.21 10.74 -3.33
N ASP A 142 16.87 9.63 -3.67
CA ASP A 142 17.61 9.51 -4.93
C ASP A 142 17.18 8.32 -5.83
N LEU A 143 15.94 7.83 -5.71
CA LEU A 143 15.41 6.88 -6.71
C LEU A 143 14.94 7.65 -7.97
N PRO A 144 15.33 7.21 -9.19
CA PRO A 144 14.99 7.87 -10.45
C PRO A 144 13.50 7.83 -10.81
#